data_AF-A0A8I6TGR7-F1
#
_entry.id   AF-A0A8I6TGR7-F1
#
_cell.length_a   1.000
_cell.length_b   1.000
_cell.length_c   1.000
_cell.angle_alpha   90.00
_cell.angle_beta   90.00
_cell.angle_gamma   90.00
#
_symmetry.space_group_name_H-M   'P 1'
#
loop_
_entity.id
_entity.type
_entity.pdbx_description
1 polymer ?
#
loop_
_entity_poly.entity_id
_entity_poly.type
_entity_poly.pdbx_seq_one_letter_code
_entity_poly.pdbx_strand_id
1 'polypeptide(L)'
;MKEISPTQDRQNGAEVQKTCCSTESDAAAKGAALVEDILENGSHKPLDTSPALLPPWYDHELVLRGQDYFSCNLFNMFVVKLSGLLSLLSIPSILEVLRLTNKSYTPLLAYKRYLQTINQMLTWYQSDLRNPNSQGRHSMEVVRKHHAFASKSYGPITQKDMAVTQFGFVGFAITSYDQLGLPKEQTGLIHLWRVIGHMLGIQDRFNLFRGCDLCTRSACLEMRKRIFGPYVNDPPKHYHTMSKALLDGMWPLVPLMNQAAFVEHTRRLCGLPSKELTLLPFVFLYWQIIIHRLSQIKVVAFVMLPILNFQIWLTLFIQKTVPILAFIAFGKQ
;
A
#
# COMPACT_ATOMS: atom_id res chain seq x y z
N MET A 1 -39.69 2.56 29.23
CA MET A 1 -38.58 2.03 28.39
C MET A 1 -38.98 2.30 26.94
N LYS A 2 -38.44 3.35 26.31
CA LYS A 2 -38.73 3.66 24.90
C LYS A 2 -37.73 2.89 24.05
N GLU A 3 -38.22 1.95 23.25
CA GLU A 3 -37.43 1.26 22.23
C GLU A 3 -36.92 2.28 21.21
N ILE A 4 -35.60 2.38 21.08
CA ILE A 4 -34.94 3.18 20.05
C ILE A 4 -34.92 2.31 18.78
N SER A 5 -35.55 2.81 17.72
CA SER A 5 -35.70 2.10 16.45
C SER A 5 -34.34 1.86 15.76
N PRO A 6 -34.05 0.66 15.22
CA PRO A 6 -32.81 0.34 14.50
C PRO A 6 -32.54 1.21 13.25
N THR A 7 -33.56 1.91 12.75
CA THR A 7 -33.46 2.84 11.63
C THR A 7 -32.86 4.20 12.01
N GLN A 8 -32.97 4.62 13.27
CA GLN A 8 -32.48 5.92 13.74
C GLN A 8 -30.96 5.90 13.98
N ASP A 9 -30.41 4.76 14.44
CA ASP A 9 -28.95 4.55 14.55
C ASP A 9 -28.27 4.38 13.17
N ARG A 10 -28.95 3.82 12.17
CA ARG A 10 -28.43 3.77 10.79
C ARG A 10 -28.37 5.14 10.13
N GLN A 11 -29.33 6.02 10.42
CA GLN A 11 -29.30 7.41 9.96
C GLN A 11 -28.20 8.20 10.68
N ASN A 12 -28.05 8.05 12.00
CA ASN A 12 -26.99 8.69 12.77
C ASN A 12 -25.58 8.22 12.35
N GLY A 13 -25.38 6.93 12.08
CA GLY A 13 -24.09 6.40 11.61
C GLY A 13 -23.70 6.87 10.20
N ALA A 14 -24.68 6.98 9.29
CA ALA A 14 -24.47 7.48 7.93
C ALA A 14 -24.33 9.02 7.87
N GLU A 15 -24.90 9.74 8.83
CA GLU A 15 -24.85 11.21 8.91
C GLU A 15 -23.56 11.72 9.56
N VAL A 16 -22.99 10.97 10.52
CA VAL A 16 -21.67 11.28 11.12
C VAL A 16 -20.53 11.24 10.10
N GLN A 17 -20.66 10.45 9.04
CA GLN A 17 -19.65 10.38 7.96
C GLN A 17 -19.78 11.55 6.95
N LYS A 18 -20.89 12.30 6.98
CA LYS A 18 -21.20 13.36 5.99
C LYS A 18 -20.62 14.74 6.30
N THR A 19 -20.14 15.02 7.51
CA THR A 19 -19.48 16.32 7.81
C THR A 19 -18.19 16.16 8.60
N CYS A 20 -17.29 15.29 8.14
CA CYS A 20 -15.90 15.29 8.62
C CYS A 20 -15.17 16.59 8.23
N CYS A 21 -15.53 17.20 7.11
CA CYS A 21 -15.05 18.51 6.66
C CYS A 21 -16.14 19.26 5.89
N SER A 22 -16.12 20.60 5.94
CA SER A 22 -17.10 21.46 5.27
C SER A 22 -16.67 21.94 3.88
N THR A 23 -15.36 21.99 3.62
CA THR A 23 -14.77 22.47 2.36
C THR A 23 -13.49 21.71 2.01
N GLU A 24 -13.00 21.84 0.77
CA GLU A 24 -11.68 21.31 0.38
C GLU A 24 -10.53 21.93 1.18
N SER A 25 -10.63 23.22 1.53
CA SER A 25 -9.63 23.91 2.36
C SER A 25 -9.59 23.36 3.78
N ASP A 26 -10.76 23.10 4.39
CA ASP A 26 -10.85 22.45 5.70
C ASP A 26 -10.27 21.01 5.66
N ALA A 27 -10.57 20.24 4.61
CA ALA A 27 -9.99 18.92 4.42
C ALA A 27 -8.46 18.97 4.24
N ALA A 28 -7.94 19.97 3.52
CA ALA A 28 -6.50 20.19 3.36
C ALA A 28 -5.83 20.53 4.69
N ALA A 29 -6.41 21.44 5.48
CA ALA A 29 -5.90 21.79 6.81
C ALA A 29 -5.89 20.58 7.76
N LYS A 30 -6.97 19.80 7.80
CA LYS A 30 -7.06 18.57 8.60
C LYS A 30 -6.06 17.50 8.14
N GLY A 31 -5.89 17.34 6.83
CA GLY A 31 -4.91 16.42 6.26
C GLY A 31 -3.48 16.82 6.62
N ALA A 32 -3.15 18.10 6.53
CA ALA A 32 -1.85 18.63 6.91
C ALA A 32 -1.56 18.46 8.41
N ALA A 33 -2.52 18.81 9.27
CA ALA A 33 -2.39 18.64 10.72
C ALA A 33 -2.24 17.16 11.13
N LEU A 34 -2.94 16.24 10.44
CA LEU A 34 -2.74 14.80 10.65
C LEU A 34 -1.33 14.35 10.27
N VAL A 35 -0.84 14.76 9.10
CA VAL A 35 0.51 14.40 8.65
C VAL A 35 1.56 14.99 9.57
N GLU A 36 1.40 16.23 10.01
CA GLU A 36 2.27 16.85 11.02
C GLU A 36 2.31 16.05 12.32
N ASP A 37 1.15 15.68 12.87
CA ASP A 37 1.07 14.87 14.10
C ASP A 37 1.70 13.47 13.93
N ILE A 38 1.55 12.84 12.75
CA ILE A 38 2.21 11.57 12.42
C ILE A 38 3.73 11.75 12.39
N LEU A 39 4.23 12.80 11.73
CA LEU A 39 5.66 13.01 11.52
C LEU A 39 6.38 13.44 12.79
N GLU A 40 5.75 14.27 13.62
CA GLU A 40 6.34 14.78 14.85
C GLU A 40 6.10 13.80 16.01
N ASN A 41 4.85 13.65 16.44
CA ASN A 41 4.50 12.87 17.63
C ASN A 41 4.53 11.36 17.36
N GLY A 42 4.17 10.94 16.15
CA GLY A 42 4.21 9.53 15.76
C GLY A 42 5.63 8.96 15.64
N SER A 43 6.65 9.81 15.48
CA SER A 43 8.05 9.39 15.33
C SER A 43 8.71 8.94 16.63
N HIS A 44 8.11 9.28 17.77
CA HIS A 44 8.61 8.92 19.10
C HIS A 44 7.75 7.85 19.77
N LYS A 45 6.70 7.37 19.09
CA LYS A 45 5.72 6.46 19.67
C LYS A 45 5.85 5.06 19.09
N PRO A 46 6.00 4.01 19.92
CA PRO A 46 6.05 2.64 19.44
C PRO A 46 4.69 2.17 18.91
N LEU A 47 4.69 1.01 18.23
CA LEU A 47 3.45 0.33 17.86
C LEU A 47 2.60 0.02 19.10
N ASP A 48 1.29 0.07 18.93
CA ASP A 48 0.36 -0.39 19.95
C ASP A 48 0.49 -1.92 20.10
N THR A 49 0.70 -2.39 21.33
CA THR A 49 0.85 -3.81 21.67
C THR A 49 -0.44 -4.43 22.19
N SER A 50 -1.51 -3.66 22.37
CA SER A 50 -2.82 -4.17 22.77
C SER A 50 -3.34 -5.24 21.80
N PRO A 51 -4.22 -6.16 22.25
CA PRO A 51 -4.82 -7.15 21.36
C PRO A 51 -5.47 -6.47 20.15
N ALA A 52 -5.25 -7.02 18.96
CA ALA A 52 -5.77 -6.48 17.70
C ALA A 52 -7.29 -6.73 17.57
N LEU A 53 -8.10 -6.15 18.45
CA LEU A 53 -9.57 -6.22 18.34
C LEU A 53 -10.04 -5.42 17.12
N LEU A 54 -11.26 -5.69 16.67
CA LEU A 54 -11.88 -4.82 15.66
C LEU A 54 -12.20 -3.46 16.28
N PRO A 55 -11.97 -2.35 15.55
CA PRO A 55 -12.26 -1.03 16.08
C PRO A 55 -13.77 -0.78 16.20
N PRO A 56 -14.23 0.11 17.09
CA PRO A 56 -15.66 0.45 17.23
C PRO A 56 -16.29 1.02 15.96
N TRP A 57 -15.48 1.65 15.10
CA TRP A 57 -15.90 2.20 13.81
C TRP A 57 -15.77 1.18 12.67
N TYR A 58 -15.55 -0.11 12.95
CA TYR A 58 -15.53 -1.16 11.93
C TYR A 58 -16.88 -1.21 11.20
N ASP A 59 -16.81 -1.30 9.88
CA ASP A 59 -17.96 -1.43 8.99
C ASP A 59 -17.66 -2.56 8.02
N HIS A 60 -18.48 -3.60 8.07
CA HIS A 60 -18.26 -4.82 7.30
C HIS A 60 -18.48 -4.59 5.79
N GLU A 61 -19.50 -3.82 5.42
CA GLU A 61 -19.83 -3.56 4.02
C GLU A 61 -18.73 -2.74 3.36
N LEU A 62 -18.17 -1.74 4.06
CA LEU A 62 -17.04 -0.99 3.56
C LEU A 62 -15.77 -1.86 3.43
N VAL A 63 -15.55 -2.82 4.34
CA VAL A 63 -14.46 -3.79 4.22
C VAL A 63 -14.63 -4.67 2.98
N LEU A 64 -15.83 -5.22 2.75
CA LEU A 64 -16.12 -6.02 1.56
C LEU A 64 -15.90 -5.21 0.28
N ARG A 65 -16.40 -3.97 0.23
CA ARG A 65 -16.16 -3.05 -0.90
C ARG A 65 -14.67 -2.78 -1.15
N GLY A 66 -13.86 -2.69 -0.09
CA GLY A 66 -12.40 -2.57 -0.21
C GLY A 66 -11.72 -3.84 -0.74
N GLN A 67 -12.22 -5.01 -0.36
CA GLN A 67 -11.76 -6.31 -0.86
C GLN A 67 -12.13 -6.51 -2.34
N ASP A 68 -13.35 -6.12 -2.72
CA ASP A 68 -13.83 -6.14 -4.10
C ASP A 68 -13.04 -5.15 -4.96
N TYR A 69 -12.81 -3.94 -4.47
CA TYR A 69 -11.97 -2.95 -5.17
C TYR A 69 -10.61 -3.52 -5.52
N PHE A 70 -9.96 -4.21 -4.58
CA PHE A 70 -8.66 -4.85 -4.85
C PHE A 70 -8.78 -5.99 -5.86
N SER A 71 -9.76 -6.88 -5.69
CA SER A 71 -9.94 -8.06 -6.53
C SER A 71 -10.27 -7.69 -7.99
N CYS A 72 -11.09 -6.67 -8.20
CA CYS A 72 -11.43 -6.14 -9.53
C CYS A 72 -10.28 -5.38 -10.19
N ASN A 73 -9.28 -4.91 -9.43
CA ASN A 73 -8.19 -4.06 -9.91
C ASN A 73 -6.81 -4.64 -9.58
N LEU A 74 -6.69 -5.97 -9.54
CA LEU A 74 -5.50 -6.68 -9.06
C LEU A 74 -4.21 -6.16 -9.71
N PHE A 75 -4.18 -6.05 -11.05
CA PHE A 75 -3.01 -5.55 -11.77
C PHE A 75 -2.59 -4.16 -11.34
N ASN A 76 -3.51 -3.19 -11.38
CA ASN A 76 -3.22 -1.80 -11.02
C ASN A 76 -2.83 -1.66 -9.53
N MET A 77 -3.45 -2.46 -8.65
CA MET A 77 -3.09 -2.48 -7.23
C MET A 77 -1.72 -3.11 -6.96
N PHE A 78 -1.26 -4.05 -7.78
CA PHE A 78 0.12 -4.55 -7.71
C PHE A 78 1.14 -3.49 -8.16
N VAL A 79 0.82 -2.71 -9.21
CA VAL A 79 1.64 -1.55 -9.61
C VAL A 79 1.74 -0.54 -8.46
N VAL A 80 0.61 -0.17 -7.85
CA VAL A 80 0.57 0.72 -6.67
C VAL A 80 1.51 0.23 -5.58
N LYS A 81 1.42 -1.05 -5.22
CA LYS A 81 2.19 -1.62 -4.10
C LYS A 81 3.67 -1.74 -4.41
N LEU A 82 4.04 -2.09 -5.63
CA LEU A 82 5.45 -2.16 -6.02
C LEU A 82 6.07 -0.77 -6.10
N SER A 83 5.36 0.22 -6.66
CA SER A 83 5.80 1.63 -6.67
C SER A 83 5.93 2.19 -5.26
N GLY A 84 4.97 1.89 -4.38
CA GLY A 84 5.02 2.33 -3.00
C GLY A 84 6.12 1.66 -2.19
N LEU A 85 6.37 0.35 -2.35
CA LEU A 85 7.51 -0.33 -1.74
C LEU A 85 8.85 0.21 -2.24
N LEU A 86 8.98 0.45 -3.55
CA LEU A 86 10.16 1.07 -4.12
C LEU A 86 10.40 2.46 -3.49
N SER A 87 9.33 3.24 -3.30
CA SER A 87 9.41 4.54 -2.65
C SER A 87 9.67 4.45 -1.13
N LEU A 88 9.20 3.40 -0.45
CA LEU A 88 9.49 3.17 0.98
C LEU A 88 10.98 2.89 1.22
N LEU A 89 11.67 2.28 0.26
CA LEU A 89 13.12 2.05 0.37
C LEU A 89 13.92 3.36 0.41
N SER A 90 13.34 4.50 0.05
CA SER A 90 14.03 5.79 0.18
C SER A 90 13.89 6.40 1.58
N ILE A 91 13.07 5.83 2.46
CA ILE A 91 12.86 6.35 3.82
C ILE A 91 13.93 5.77 4.76
N PRO A 92 14.82 6.57 5.37
CA PRO A 92 15.98 6.06 6.09
C PRO A 92 15.67 5.08 7.22
N SER A 93 14.67 5.39 8.07
CA SER A 93 14.28 4.52 9.19
C SER A 93 13.77 3.16 8.72
N ILE A 94 12.99 3.15 7.63
CA ILE A 94 12.45 1.93 7.04
C ILE A 94 13.57 1.15 6.37
N LEU A 95 14.34 1.78 5.48
CA LEU A 95 15.43 1.16 4.75
C LEU A 95 16.41 0.46 5.70
N GLU A 96 16.78 1.13 6.79
CA GLU A 96 17.76 0.60 7.73
C GLU A 96 17.27 -0.69 8.42
N VAL A 97 16.02 -0.73 8.88
CA VAL A 97 15.43 -1.97 9.42
C VAL A 97 15.40 -3.06 8.36
N LEU A 98 14.97 -2.74 7.13
CA LEU A 98 14.91 -3.73 6.04
C LEU A 98 16.29 -4.28 5.69
N ARG A 99 17.33 -3.44 5.72
CA ARG A 99 18.73 -3.79 5.45
C ARG A 99 19.31 -4.67 6.56
N LEU A 100 19.13 -4.27 7.82
CA LEU A 100 19.65 -4.98 9.00
C LEU A 100 19.06 -6.37 9.18
N THR A 101 17.85 -6.62 8.68
CA THR A 101 17.28 -7.99 8.68
C THR A 101 18.07 -8.98 7.82
N ASN A 102 18.91 -8.49 6.89
CA ASN A 102 19.66 -9.27 5.92
C ASN A 102 18.79 -10.17 5.01
N LYS A 103 17.50 -9.84 4.84
CA LYS A 103 16.52 -10.63 4.06
C LYS A 103 16.22 -10.04 2.67
N SER A 104 16.96 -9.04 2.20
CA SER A 104 16.63 -8.37 0.93
C SER A 104 17.81 -7.84 0.13
N TYR A 105 19.05 -8.12 0.54
CA TYR A 105 20.23 -7.53 -0.12
C TYR A 105 20.59 -8.19 -1.45
N THR A 106 20.12 -9.43 -1.70
CA THR A 106 20.23 -10.12 -2.99
C THR A 106 18.86 -10.33 -3.64
N PRO A 107 18.81 -10.51 -4.98
CA PRO A 107 17.56 -10.79 -5.69
C PRO A 107 16.78 -11.99 -5.13
N LEU A 108 17.44 -13.11 -4.82
CA LEU A 108 16.78 -14.30 -4.27
C LEU A 108 16.18 -14.05 -2.87
N LEU A 109 16.92 -13.34 -2.00
CA LEU A 109 16.42 -13.02 -0.66
C LEU A 109 15.26 -12.03 -0.73
N ALA A 110 15.38 -11.01 -1.57
CA ALA A 110 14.31 -10.06 -1.85
C ALA A 110 13.07 -10.76 -2.40
N TYR A 111 13.22 -11.66 -3.37
CA TYR A 111 12.13 -12.48 -3.90
C TYR A 111 11.38 -13.23 -2.79
N LYS A 112 12.09 -14.00 -1.96
CA LYS A 112 11.50 -14.77 -0.86
C LYS A 112 10.73 -13.88 0.11
N ARG A 113 11.34 -12.76 0.53
CA ARG A 113 10.71 -11.82 1.47
C ARG A 113 9.45 -11.19 0.88
N TYR A 114 9.55 -10.63 -0.31
CA TYR A 114 8.44 -9.86 -0.86
C TYR A 114 7.31 -10.77 -1.36
N LEU A 115 7.60 -12.01 -1.78
CA LEU A 115 6.56 -13.02 -1.99
C LEU A 115 5.83 -13.36 -0.68
N GLN A 116 6.55 -13.47 0.45
CA GLN A 116 5.91 -13.64 1.75
C GLN A 116 5.01 -12.44 2.09
N THR A 117 5.49 -11.20 1.89
CA THR A 117 4.66 -9.99 2.08
C THR A 117 3.42 -9.99 1.20
N ILE A 118 3.55 -10.38 -0.07
CA ILE A 118 2.42 -10.52 -1.00
C ILE A 118 1.40 -11.51 -0.45
N ASN A 119 1.84 -12.68 0.02
CA ASN A 119 0.94 -13.69 0.57
C ASN A 119 0.19 -13.19 1.83
N GLN A 120 0.87 -12.50 2.75
CA GLN A 120 0.20 -11.89 3.91
C GLN A 120 -0.88 -10.90 3.46
N MET A 121 -0.53 -10.01 2.52
CA MET A 121 -1.43 -8.99 1.99
C MET A 121 -2.65 -9.61 1.28
N LEU A 122 -2.45 -10.60 0.41
CA LEU A 122 -3.55 -11.32 -0.24
C LEU A 122 -4.48 -11.98 0.78
N THR A 123 -3.91 -12.54 1.86
CA THR A 123 -4.69 -13.17 2.94
C THR A 123 -5.61 -12.15 3.61
N TRP A 124 -5.18 -10.91 3.81
CA TRP A 124 -6.02 -9.84 4.38
C TRP A 124 -7.17 -9.45 3.44
N TYR A 125 -6.92 -9.39 2.13
CA TYR A 125 -7.94 -9.11 1.13
C TYR A 125 -8.94 -10.24 0.92
N GLN A 126 -8.60 -11.48 1.31
CA GLN A 126 -9.41 -12.68 1.03
C GLN A 126 -10.07 -13.27 2.29
N SER A 127 -9.86 -12.69 3.48
CA SER A 127 -10.37 -13.23 4.74
C SER A 127 -11.51 -12.38 5.31
N ASP A 128 -12.47 -13.04 5.99
CA ASP A 128 -13.40 -12.35 6.87
C ASP A 128 -12.67 -11.90 8.16
N LEU A 129 -12.49 -10.59 8.32
CA LEU A 129 -11.82 -10.01 9.48
C LEU A 129 -12.67 -10.03 10.76
N ARG A 130 -13.98 -10.31 10.67
CA ARG A 130 -14.86 -10.49 11.85
C ARG A 130 -14.64 -11.83 12.53
N ASN A 131 -14.28 -12.86 11.76
CA ASN A 131 -13.95 -14.16 12.33
C ASN A 131 -12.55 -14.07 12.97
N PRO A 132 -12.42 -14.11 14.31
CA PRO A 132 -11.13 -13.97 14.99
C PRO A 132 -10.14 -15.10 14.63
N ASN A 133 -10.65 -16.23 14.13
CA ASN A 133 -9.88 -17.40 13.71
C ASN A 133 -9.59 -17.41 12.19
N SER A 134 -9.92 -16.34 11.45
CA SER A 134 -9.61 -16.29 10.03
C SER A 134 -8.11 -16.21 9.77
N GLN A 135 -7.70 -16.68 8.58
CA GLN A 135 -6.29 -16.62 8.17
C GLN A 135 -5.77 -15.17 8.16
N GLY A 136 -6.62 -14.20 7.80
CA GLY A 136 -6.30 -12.77 7.85
C GLY A 136 -5.96 -12.29 9.26
N ARG A 137 -6.76 -12.66 10.26
CA ARG A 137 -6.51 -12.32 11.68
C ARG A 137 -5.20 -12.93 12.17
N HIS A 138 -4.98 -14.21 11.88
CA HIS A 138 -3.74 -14.91 12.24
C HIS A 138 -2.52 -14.28 11.55
N SER A 139 -2.65 -13.96 10.26
CA SER A 139 -1.62 -13.30 9.46
C SER A 139 -1.21 -11.94 10.06
N MET A 140 -2.19 -11.10 10.44
CA MET A 140 -1.90 -9.79 11.07
C MET A 140 -1.17 -9.96 12.40
N GLU A 141 -1.56 -10.94 13.24
CA GLU A 141 -0.87 -11.24 14.49
C GLU A 141 0.59 -11.68 14.26
N VAL A 142 0.83 -12.52 13.25
CA VAL A 142 2.20 -12.90 12.84
C VAL A 142 3.01 -11.67 12.41
N VAL A 143 2.42 -10.76 11.63
CA VAL A 143 3.10 -9.52 11.20
C VAL A 143 3.39 -8.60 12.38
N ARG A 144 2.47 -8.44 13.35
CA ARG A 144 2.73 -7.71 14.61
C ARG A 144 3.94 -8.28 15.34
N LYS A 145 4.02 -9.62 15.47
CA LYS A 145 5.18 -10.29 16.09
C LYS A 145 6.48 -10.04 15.33
N HIS A 146 6.45 -10.06 14.00
CA HIS A 146 7.62 -9.69 13.20
C HIS A 146 8.06 -8.24 13.42
N HIS A 147 7.13 -7.29 13.49
CA HIS A 147 7.45 -5.89 13.78
C HIS A 147 7.98 -5.70 15.19
N ALA A 148 7.42 -6.38 16.19
CA ALA A 148 7.92 -6.35 17.57
C ALA A 148 9.34 -6.92 17.67
N PHE A 149 9.60 -8.06 17.01
CA PHE A 149 10.93 -8.64 16.94
C PHE A 149 11.93 -7.69 16.26
N ALA A 150 11.58 -7.17 15.08
CA ALA A 150 12.43 -6.23 14.36
C ALA A 150 12.69 -4.95 15.17
N SER A 151 11.69 -4.44 15.88
CA SER A 151 11.82 -3.28 16.77
C SER A 151 12.84 -3.51 17.88
N LYS A 152 12.85 -4.72 18.45
CA LYS A 152 13.79 -5.12 19.50
C LYS A 152 15.21 -5.36 18.95
N SER A 153 15.33 -5.89 17.73
CA SER A 153 16.61 -6.33 17.18
C SER A 153 17.35 -5.27 16.37
N TYR A 154 16.64 -4.37 15.70
CA TYR A 154 17.22 -3.50 14.65
C TYR A 154 16.89 -2.02 14.82
N GLY A 155 16.22 -1.65 15.91
CA GLY A 155 15.78 -0.27 16.19
C GLY A 155 14.27 -0.12 16.11
N PRO A 156 13.70 0.88 16.80
CA PRO A 156 12.25 0.99 16.99
C PRO A 156 11.51 1.21 15.67
N ILE A 157 10.47 0.41 15.43
CA ILE A 157 9.45 0.74 14.42
C ILE A 157 8.40 1.62 15.11
N THR A 158 8.16 2.79 14.56
CA THR A 158 7.31 3.83 15.19
C THR A 158 5.94 3.92 14.53
N GLN A 159 5.00 4.64 15.15
CA GLN A 159 3.70 4.97 14.55
C GLN A 159 3.88 5.70 13.22
N LYS A 160 4.88 6.59 13.12
CA LYS A 160 5.26 7.25 11.87
C LYS A 160 5.65 6.22 10.80
N ASP A 161 6.56 5.29 11.10
CA ASP A 161 7.04 4.31 10.13
C ASP A 161 5.90 3.43 9.61
N MET A 162 4.96 3.07 10.50
CA MET A 162 3.77 2.31 10.12
C MET A 162 2.79 3.10 9.25
N ALA A 163 2.53 4.38 9.57
CA ALA A 163 1.66 5.24 8.76
C ALA A 163 2.27 5.55 7.37
N VAL A 164 3.58 5.79 7.32
CA VAL A 164 4.33 5.95 6.06
C VAL A 164 4.27 4.64 5.25
N THR A 165 4.43 3.49 5.90
CA THR A 165 4.27 2.19 5.25
C THR A 165 2.84 1.99 4.73
N GLN A 166 1.82 2.40 5.49
CA GLN A 166 0.42 2.38 5.06
C GLN A 166 0.21 3.18 3.77
N PHE A 167 0.82 4.38 3.66
CA PHE A 167 0.87 5.11 2.39
C PHE A 167 1.57 4.29 1.30
N GLY A 168 2.71 3.66 1.58
CA GLY A 168 3.40 2.83 0.59
C GLY A 168 2.57 1.65 0.06
N PHE A 169 1.55 1.17 0.78
CA PHE A 169 0.69 0.08 0.28
C PHE A 169 -0.47 0.53 -0.60
N VAL A 170 -0.98 1.75 -0.41
CA VAL A 170 -2.23 2.22 -1.04
C VAL A 170 -2.32 3.73 -1.32
N GLY A 171 -1.43 4.55 -0.77
CA GLY A 171 -1.42 6.00 -0.92
C GLY A 171 -1.33 6.48 -2.38
N PHE A 172 -0.63 5.77 -3.25
CA PHE A 172 -0.65 6.07 -4.70
C PHE A 172 -1.96 5.72 -5.37
N ALA A 173 -2.66 4.66 -4.92
CA ALA A 173 -4.03 4.42 -5.39
C ALA A 173 -4.92 5.62 -5.07
N ILE A 174 -4.76 6.21 -3.88
CA ILE A 174 -5.56 7.37 -3.49
C ILE A 174 -5.14 8.62 -4.26
N THR A 175 -3.85 8.95 -4.30
CA THR A 175 -3.38 10.24 -4.84
C THR A 175 -3.29 10.28 -6.37
N SER A 176 -3.16 9.13 -7.03
CA SER A 176 -2.87 9.02 -8.47
C SER A 176 -3.75 7.96 -9.16
N TYR A 177 -4.99 7.76 -8.70
CA TYR A 177 -5.92 6.75 -9.25
C TYR A 177 -6.09 6.85 -10.77
N ASP A 178 -6.21 8.09 -11.26
CA ASP A 178 -6.39 8.43 -12.68
C ASP A 178 -5.18 7.99 -13.51
N GLN A 179 -3.96 8.28 -13.03
CA GLN A 179 -2.71 7.90 -13.67
C GLN A 179 -2.46 6.38 -13.66
N LEU A 180 -3.07 5.67 -12.71
CA LEU A 180 -2.88 4.24 -12.47
C LEU A 180 -4.04 3.38 -13.00
N GLY A 181 -5.00 3.97 -13.71
CA GLY A 181 -6.10 3.18 -14.29
C GLY A 181 -7.09 2.64 -13.26
N LEU A 182 -7.17 3.28 -12.08
CA LEU A 182 -8.00 2.87 -10.96
C LEU A 182 -9.32 3.68 -10.87
N PRO A 183 -10.40 3.09 -10.35
CA PRO A 183 -11.66 3.81 -10.11
C PRO A 183 -11.51 4.96 -9.10
N LYS A 184 -12.29 6.02 -9.28
CA LYS A 184 -12.33 7.19 -8.39
C LYS A 184 -12.99 6.92 -7.04
N GLU A 185 -13.99 6.03 -7.00
CA GLU A 185 -14.63 5.64 -5.73
C GLU A 185 -13.67 4.74 -4.96
N GLN A 186 -13.25 5.19 -3.78
CA GLN A 186 -12.24 4.50 -2.98
C GLN A 186 -12.64 4.35 -1.51
N THR A 187 -13.88 4.65 -1.13
CA THR A 187 -14.32 4.66 0.28
C THR A 187 -14.08 3.32 0.95
N GLY A 188 -14.44 2.22 0.27
CA GLY A 188 -14.20 0.86 0.79
C GLY A 188 -12.72 0.53 0.94
N LEU A 189 -11.88 0.93 -0.03
CA LEU A 189 -10.43 0.71 0.04
C LEU A 189 -9.80 1.51 1.19
N ILE A 190 -10.20 2.77 1.35
CA ILE A 190 -9.76 3.65 2.44
C ILE A 190 -10.11 3.02 3.79
N HIS A 191 -11.37 2.61 3.95
CA HIS A 191 -11.83 2.01 5.20
C HIS A 191 -11.13 0.69 5.51
N LEU A 192 -10.98 -0.20 4.52
CA LEU A 192 -10.24 -1.44 4.68
C LEU A 192 -8.80 -1.18 5.16
N TRP A 193 -8.09 -0.23 4.57
CA TRP A 193 -6.72 0.08 5.00
C TRP A 193 -6.64 0.81 6.32
N ARG A 194 -7.68 1.56 6.71
CA ARG A 194 -7.83 2.07 8.07
C ARG A 194 -7.94 0.92 9.06
N VAL A 195 -8.79 -0.09 8.80
CA VAL A 195 -8.94 -1.29 9.64
C VAL A 195 -7.63 -2.09 9.72
N ILE A 196 -6.99 -2.37 8.59
CA ILE A 196 -5.71 -3.09 8.54
C ILE A 196 -4.65 -2.34 9.37
N GLY A 197 -4.56 -1.02 9.22
CA GLY A 197 -3.63 -0.20 10.00
C GLY A 197 -3.85 -0.34 11.51
N HIS A 198 -5.10 -0.23 11.95
CA HIS A 198 -5.48 -0.44 13.35
C HIS A 198 -5.06 -1.82 13.85
N MET A 199 -5.42 -2.87 13.11
CA MET A 199 -5.12 -4.25 13.47
C MET A 199 -3.61 -4.55 13.49
N LEU A 200 -2.81 -3.85 12.70
CA LEU A 200 -1.34 -3.93 12.72
C LEU A 200 -0.67 -3.08 13.81
N GLY A 201 -1.46 -2.35 14.62
CA GLY A 201 -0.96 -1.60 15.78
C GLY A 201 -0.74 -0.11 15.53
N ILE A 202 -1.29 0.43 14.43
CA ILE A 202 -1.38 1.88 14.23
C ILE A 202 -2.51 2.41 15.12
N GLN A 203 -2.20 3.31 16.04
CA GLN A 203 -3.23 3.94 16.84
C GLN A 203 -4.10 4.83 15.95
N ASP A 204 -5.40 4.89 16.24
CA ASP A 204 -6.36 5.69 15.46
C ASP A 204 -5.95 7.16 15.30
N ARG A 205 -5.17 7.70 16.25
CA ARG A 205 -4.56 9.03 16.17
C ARG A 205 -3.62 9.20 14.97
N PHE A 206 -2.80 8.19 14.67
CA PHE A 206 -1.77 8.23 13.63
C PHE A 206 -2.14 7.46 12.36
N ASN A 207 -3.36 6.90 12.31
CA ASN A 207 -3.82 6.18 11.13
C ASN A 207 -4.08 7.17 9.98
N LEU A 208 -3.32 7.03 8.89
CA LEU A 208 -3.36 7.95 7.76
C LEU A 208 -4.73 7.96 7.06
N PHE A 209 -5.47 6.86 7.17
CA PHE A 209 -6.77 6.64 6.53
C PHE A 209 -7.94 6.97 7.47
N ARG A 210 -7.69 7.76 8.52
CA ARG A 210 -8.77 8.28 9.39
C ARG A 210 -9.48 9.48 8.73
N GLY A 211 -10.75 9.65 9.07
CA GLY A 211 -11.60 10.72 8.55
C GLY A 211 -12.43 10.28 7.33
N CYS A 212 -12.99 11.27 6.61
CA CYS A 212 -13.66 11.03 5.34
C CYS A 212 -12.67 10.96 4.16
N ASP A 213 -13.15 10.48 3.02
CA ASP A 213 -12.37 10.29 1.80
C ASP A 213 -11.58 11.53 1.37
N LEU A 214 -12.19 12.71 1.47
CA LEU A 214 -11.55 13.97 1.09
C LEU A 214 -10.37 14.30 2.03
N CYS A 215 -10.58 14.19 3.35
CA CYS A 215 -9.53 14.38 4.36
C CYS A 215 -8.39 13.37 4.18
N THR A 216 -8.72 12.10 3.95
CA THR A 216 -7.73 11.04 3.71
C THR A 216 -6.92 11.30 2.44
N ARG A 217 -7.57 11.72 1.35
CA ARG A 217 -6.89 12.11 0.11
C ARG A 217 -5.93 13.27 0.35
N SER A 218 -6.38 14.32 1.05
CA SER A 218 -5.53 15.46 1.42
C SER A 218 -4.33 15.05 2.28
N ALA A 219 -4.53 14.20 3.28
CA ALA A 219 -3.45 13.67 4.11
C ALA A 219 -2.45 12.84 3.28
N CYS A 220 -2.93 12.00 2.35
CA CYS A 220 -2.05 11.24 1.45
C CYS A 220 -1.26 12.17 0.51
N LEU A 221 -1.87 13.22 -0.03
CA LEU A 221 -1.18 14.20 -0.87
C LEU A 221 -0.07 14.92 -0.09
N GLU A 222 -0.35 15.30 1.16
CA GLU A 222 0.63 15.96 2.02
C GLU A 222 1.77 15.00 2.45
N MET A 223 1.45 13.75 2.79
CA MET A 223 2.44 12.71 3.06
C MET A 223 3.36 12.48 1.85
N ARG A 224 2.78 12.40 0.64
CA ARG A 224 3.54 12.29 -0.61
C ARG A 224 4.51 13.46 -0.77
N LYS A 225 4.03 14.69 -0.57
CA LYS A 225 4.81 15.91 -0.75
C LYS A 225 5.95 16.04 0.27
N ARG A 226 5.69 15.77 1.55
CA ARG A 226 6.67 15.97 2.64
C ARG A 226 7.68 14.83 2.76
N ILE A 227 7.28 13.60 2.42
CA ILE A 227 8.10 12.41 2.62
C ILE A 227 8.57 11.84 1.29
N PHE A 228 7.64 11.31 0.48
CA PHE A 228 8.04 10.52 -0.69
C PHE A 228 8.74 11.35 -1.77
N GLY A 229 8.29 12.59 -2.04
CA GLY A 229 8.94 13.48 -3.00
C GLY A 229 10.42 13.72 -2.66
N PRO A 230 10.76 14.32 -1.50
CA PRO A 230 12.14 14.60 -1.10
C PRO A 230 13.01 13.34 -1.04
N TYR A 231 12.56 12.29 -0.34
CA TYR A 231 13.38 11.09 -0.14
C TYR A 231 13.58 10.28 -1.43
N VAL A 232 12.61 10.22 -2.35
CA VAL A 232 12.85 9.58 -3.66
C VAL A 232 13.73 10.46 -4.56
N ASN A 233 13.74 11.78 -4.35
CA ASN A 233 14.59 12.67 -5.11
C ASN A 233 16.06 12.58 -4.71
N ASP A 234 16.31 12.51 -3.40
CA ASP A 234 17.63 12.38 -2.80
C ASP A 234 17.64 11.18 -1.82
N PRO A 235 17.78 9.95 -2.34
CA PRO A 235 17.62 8.76 -1.52
C PRO A 235 18.88 8.44 -0.70
N PRO A 236 18.71 7.79 0.47
CA PRO A 236 19.82 7.44 1.35
C PRO A 236 20.77 6.39 0.74
N LYS A 237 21.96 6.30 1.34
CA LYS A 237 22.94 5.25 1.05
C LYS A 237 22.25 3.87 1.10
N HIS A 238 22.56 3.02 0.11
CA HIS A 238 21.97 1.68 -0.11
C HIS A 238 20.59 1.61 -0.77
N TYR A 239 19.90 2.75 -1.03
CA TYR A 239 18.64 2.74 -1.78
C TYR A 239 18.78 2.04 -3.14
N HIS A 240 19.78 2.40 -3.94
CA HIS A 240 19.98 1.82 -5.27
C HIS A 240 20.27 0.31 -5.23
N THR A 241 21.05 -0.14 -4.26
CA THR A 241 21.35 -1.57 -4.07
C THR A 241 20.09 -2.34 -3.70
N MET A 242 19.31 -1.84 -2.74
CA MET A 242 18.11 -2.49 -2.24
C MET A 242 16.96 -2.47 -3.26
N SER A 243 16.79 -1.37 -3.98
CA SER A 243 15.81 -1.24 -5.06
C SER A 243 16.15 -2.14 -6.23
N LYS A 244 17.43 -2.25 -6.61
CA LYS A 244 17.86 -3.21 -7.63
C LYS A 244 17.57 -4.66 -7.20
N ALA A 245 17.94 -5.04 -5.98
CA ALA A 245 17.64 -6.37 -5.45
C ALA A 245 16.13 -6.66 -5.41
N LEU A 246 15.31 -5.67 -5.04
CA LEU A 246 13.84 -5.76 -5.11
C LEU A 246 13.37 -6.02 -6.55
N LEU A 247 13.75 -5.17 -7.52
CA LEU A 247 13.24 -5.25 -8.88
C LEU A 247 13.73 -6.51 -9.62
N ASP A 248 14.99 -6.88 -9.44
CA ASP A 248 15.53 -8.16 -9.94
C ASP A 248 14.81 -9.35 -9.28
N GLY A 249 14.57 -9.27 -7.96
CA GLY A 249 13.84 -10.28 -7.20
C GLY A 249 12.38 -10.46 -7.63
N MET A 250 11.74 -9.41 -8.13
CA MET A 250 10.35 -9.44 -8.62
C MET A 250 10.21 -9.90 -10.06
N TRP A 251 11.31 -10.11 -10.79
CA TRP A 251 11.27 -10.57 -12.19
C TRP A 251 10.40 -11.83 -12.40
N PRO A 252 10.42 -12.87 -11.54
CA PRO A 252 9.54 -14.04 -11.70
C PRO A 252 8.04 -13.75 -11.61
N LEU A 253 7.64 -12.62 -11.02
CA LEU A 253 6.24 -12.20 -10.91
C LEU A 253 5.83 -11.24 -12.04
N VAL A 254 6.78 -10.43 -12.52
CA VAL A 254 6.54 -9.38 -13.53
C VAL A 254 7.67 -9.36 -14.60
N PRO A 255 7.81 -10.42 -15.41
CA PRO A 255 8.99 -10.59 -16.29
C PRO A 255 9.06 -9.56 -17.43
N LEU A 256 7.95 -8.92 -17.77
CA LEU A 256 7.86 -7.90 -18.83
C LEU A 256 8.17 -6.47 -18.33
N MET A 257 8.51 -6.31 -17.05
CA MET A 257 8.78 -4.99 -16.47
C MET A 257 10.18 -4.49 -16.82
N ASN A 258 10.26 -3.33 -17.46
CA ASN A 258 11.52 -2.59 -17.60
C ASN A 258 11.79 -1.79 -16.31
N GLN A 259 12.89 -2.08 -15.62
CA GLN A 259 13.18 -1.50 -14.31
C GLN A 259 13.40 0.02 -14.35
N ALA A 260 14.14 0.53 -15.34
CA ALA A 260 14.40 1.97 -15.45
C ALA A 260 13.10 2.75 -15.74
N ALA A 261 12.24 2.20 -16.61
CA ALA A 261 10.90 2.74 -16.85
C ALA A 261 10.06 2.76 -15.56
N PHE A 262 10.07 1.66 -14.80
CA PHE A 262 9.27 1.54 -13.57
C PHE A 262 9.76 2.49 -12.45
N VAL A 263 11.07 2.65 -12.32
CA VAL A 263 11.67 3.62 -11.37
C VAL A 263 11.26 5.05 -11.75
N GLU A 264 11.32 5.41 -13.02
CA GLU A 264 10.89 6.73 -13.49
C GLU A 264 9.37 6.93 -13.34
N HIS A 265 8.55 5.92 -13.63
CA HIS A 265 7.11 5.97 -13.37
C HIS A 265 6.84 6.25 -11.88
N THR A 266 7.54 5.55 -10.99
CA THR A 266 7.42 5.74 -9.54
C THR A 266 7.88 7.14 -9.11
N ARG A 267 8.96 7.69 -9.68
CA ARG A 267 9.36 9.09 -9.45
C ARG A 267 8.25 10.08 -9.81
N ARG A 268 7.59 9.89 -10.97
CA ARG A 268 6.48 10.74 -11.41
C ARG A 268 5.28 10.62 -10.48
N LEU A 269 4.98 9.42 -9.96
CA LEU A 269 3.94 9.23 -8.94
C LEU A 269 4.24 9.99 -7.65
N CYS A 270 5.52 10.16 -7.28
CA CYS A 270 5.96 11.01 -6.17
C CYS A 270 5.90 12.52 -6.45
N GLY A 271 5.49 12.93 -7.66
CA GLY A 271 5.41 14.35 -8.05
C GLY A 271 6.73 14.96 -8.51
N LEU A 272 7.72 14.13 -8.86
CA LEU A 272 9.03 14.61 -9.31
C LEU A 272 9.03 14.91 -10.82
N PRO A 273 9.84 15.88 -11.27
CA PRO A 273 9.96 16.18 -12.69
C PRO A 273 10.54 14.99 -13.45
N SER A 274 10.14 14.91 -14.72
CA SER A 274 10.57 13.83 -15.61
C SER A 274 12.08 13.85 -15.82
N LYS A 275 12.71 12.68 -15.77
CA LYS A 275 14.11 12.51 -16.17
C LYS A 275 14.20 11.99 -17.59
N GLU A 276 15.29 12.34 -18.27
CA GLU A 276 15.63 11.75 -19.56
C GLU A 276 15.91 10.26 -19.40
N LEU A 277 15.39 9.48 -20.33
CA LEU A 277 15.57 8.04 -20.42
C LEU A 277 16.17 7.70 -21.78
N THR A 278 16.94 6.61 -21.83
CA THR A 278 17.29 6.01 -23.12
C THR A 278 16.04 5.48 -23.82
N LEU A 279 16.12 5.28 -25.13
CA LEU A 279 14.97 4.98 -25.99
C LEU A 279 14.13 3.80 -25.48
N LEU A 280 14.77 2.69 -25.08
CA LEU A 280 14.04 1.49 -24.68
C LEU A 280 13.23 1.69 -23.37
N PRO A 281 13.82 2.12 -22.24
CA PRO A 281 13.05 2.50 -21.05
C PRO A 281 11.99 3.57 -21.31
N PHE A 282 12.27 4.55 -22.19
CA PHE A 282 11.29 5.55 -22.59
C PHE A 282 10.06 4.89 -23.22
N VAL A 283 10.25 4.00 -24.21
CA VAL A 283 9.15 3.26 -24.85
C VAL A 283 8.34 2.46 -23.82
N PHE A 284 9.02 1.72 -22.93
CA PHE A 284 8.35 0.94 -21.88
C PHE A 284 7.57 1.81 -20.89
N LEU A 285 8.09 2.98 -20.54
CA LEU A 285 7.41 3.93 -19.65
C LEU A 285 6.10 4.42 -20.26
N TYR A 286 6.13 4.86 -21.52
CA TYR A 286 4.92 5.34 -22.19
C TYR A 286 3.95 4.20 -22.51
N TRP A 287 4.45 3.00 -22.82
CA TRP A 287 3.61 1.80 -22.93
C TRP A 287 2.83 1.54 -21.63
N GLN A 288 3.51 1.57 -20.48
CA GLN A 288 2.86 1.42 -19.17
C GLN A 288 1.83 2.53 -18.92
N ILE A 289 2.17 3.80 -19.20
CA ILE A 289 1.24 4.94 -19.01
C ILE A 289 -0.01 4.77 -19.90
N ILE A 290 0.17 4.33 -21.15
CA ILE A 290 -0.94 4.09 -22.08
C ILE A 290 -1.86 2.98 -21.54
N ILE A 291 -1.32 1.85 -21.06
CA ILE A 291 -2.12 0.78 -20.45
C ILE A 291 -2.97 1.31 -19.29
N HIS A 292 -2.39 2.09 -18.38
CA HIS A 292 -3.15 2.66 -17.27
C HIS A 292 -4.22 3.66 -17.73
N ARG A 293 -3.91 4.52 -18.72
CA ARG A 293 -4.90 5.44 -19.30
C ARG A 293 -6.04 4.71 -20.00
N LEU A 294 -5.75 3.67 -20.75
CA LEU A 294 -6.76 2.82 -21.40
C LEU A 294 -7.66 2.13 -20.37
N SER A 295 -7.13 1.79 -19.20
CA SER A 295 -7.93 1.21 -18.09
C SER A 295 -8.97 2.18 -17.51
N GLN A 296 -8.89 3.49 -17.80
CA GLN A 296 -9.91 4.47 -17.40
C GLN A 296 -11.13 4.46 -18.35
N ILE A 297 -10.97 3.93 -19.56
CA ILE A 297 -12.05 3.87 -20.55
C ILE A 297 -12.88 2.62 -20.25
N LYS A 298 -14.10 2.78 -19.74
CA LYS A 298 -14.97 1.68 -19.25
C LYS A 298 -15.04 0.47 -20.21
N VAL A 299 -15.25 0.72 -21.50
CA VAL A 299 -15.37 -0.34 -22.51
C VAL A 299 -14.06 -1.10 -22.70
N VAL A 300 -12.93 -0.38 -22.72
CA VAL A 300 -11.59 -0.99 -22.85
C VAL A 300 -11.25 -1.75 -21.58
N ALA A 301 -11.52 -1.15 -20.41
CA ALA A 301 -11.30 -1.76 -19.11
C ALA A 301 -12.05 -3.08 -18.93
N PHE A 302 -13.29 -3.17 -19.43
CA PHE A 302 -14.11 -4.39 -19.39
C PHE A 302 -13.42 -5.58 -20.07
N VAL A 303 -12.66 -5.34 -21.15
CA VAL A 303 -11.92 -6.40 -21.86
C VAL A 303 -10.52 -6.59 -21.28
N MET A 304 -9.81 -5.49 -21.03
CA MET A 304 -8.39 -5.51 -20.70
C MET A 304 -8.10 -5.86 -19.23
N LEU A 305 -8.88 -5.37 -18.27
CA LEU A 305 -8.62 -5.61 -16.85
C LEU A 305 -8.74 -7.10 -16.47
N PRO A 306 -9.73 -7.88 -16.95
CA PRO A 306 -9.75 -9.32 -16.70
C PRO A 306 -8.48 -10.04 -17.17
N ILE A 307 -7.93 -9.66 -18.33
CA ILE A 307 -6.70 -10.24 -18.88
C ILE A 307 -5.50 -9.90 -17.99
N LEU A 308 -5.34 -8.62 -17.64
CA LEU A 308 -4.23 -8.16 -16.79
C LEU A 308 -4.31 -8.74 -15.38
N ASN A 309 -5.51 -8.81 -14.80
CA ASN A 309 -5.75 -9.41 -13.50
C ASN A 309 -5.47 -10.92 -13.53
N PHE A 310 -5.92 -11.62 -14.58
CA PHE A 310 -5.62 -13.03 -14.78
C PHE A 310 -4.12 -13.27 -14.91
N GLN A 311 -3.39 -12.41 -15.60
CA GLN A 311 -1.93 -12.52 -15.71
C GLN A 311 -1.26 -12.46 -14.32
N ILE A 312 -1.62 -11.48 -13.47
CA ILE A 312 -1.07 -11.38 -12.11
C ILE A 312 -1.47 -12.58 -11.26
N TRP A 313 -2.73 -12.98 -11.33
CA TRP A 313 -3.20 -14.18 -10.62
C TRP A 313 -2.42 -15.42 -11.05
N LEU A 314 -2.20 -15.60 -12.35
CA LEU A 314 -1.49 -16.74 -12.92
C LEU A 314 -0.02 -16.75 -12.49
N THR A 315 0.68 -15.60 -12.50
CA THR A 315 2.08 -15.56 -12.05
C THR A 315 2.19 -15.89 -10.56
N LEU A 316 1.28 -15.39 -9.72
CA LEU A 316 1.21 -15.74 -8.30
C LEU A 316 0.91 -17.23 -8.09
N PHE A 317 -0.03 -17.79 -8.84
CA PHE A 317 -0.36 -19.21 -8.80
C PHE A 317 0.83 -20.08 -9.16
N ILE A 318 1.53 -19.74 -10.26
CA ILE A 318 2.75 -20.45 -10.69
C ILE A 318 3.82 -20.39 -9.59
N GLN A 319 4.13 -19.20 -9.05
CA GLN A 319 5.14 -19.09 -7.99
C GLN A 319 4.77 -19.86 -6.72
N LYS A 320 3.47 -20.06 -6.44
CA LYS A 320 3.01 -20.84 -5.28
C LYS A 320 3.05 -22.35 -5.52
N THR A 321 2.79 -22.80 -6.73
CA THR A 321 2.59 -24.23 -7.05
C THR A 321 3.84 -24.88 -7.67
N VAL A 322 4.40 -24.24 -8.69
CA VAL A 322 5.58 -24.72 -9.41
C VAL A 322 6.43 -23.50 -9.77
N PRO A 323 7.37 -23.07 -8.90
CA PRO A 323 8.10 -21.81 -9.04
C PRO A 323 9.17 -21.87 -10.14
N ILE A 324 8.79 -22.25 -11.36
CA ILE A 324 9.67 -22.46 -12.52
C ILE A 324 10.43 -21.18 -12.85
N LEU A 325 9.75 -20.02 -12.88
CA LEU A 325 10.43 -18.75 -13.19
C LEU A 325 11.44 -18.36 -12.11
N ALA A 326 11.13 -18.61 -10.83
CA ALA A 326 12.10 -18.39 -9.76
C ALA A 326 13.25 -19.39 -9.82
N PHE A 327 13.00 -20.65 -10.20
CA PHE A 327 14.05 -21.65 -10.44
C PHE A 327 14.94 -21.26 -11.62
N ILE A 328 14.38 -20.76 -12.73
CA ILE A 328 15.16 -20.24 -13.87
C ILE A 328 16.00 -19.03 -13.44
N ALA A 329 15.40 -18.11 -12.67
CA ALA A 329 16.07 -16.88 -12.25
C ALA A 329 17.17 -17.11 -11.19
N PHE A 330 16.98 -18.06 -10.28
CA PHE A 330 17.81 -18.18 -9.08
C PHE A 330 18.34 -19.59 -8.80
N GLY A 331 17.95 -20.62 -9.55
CA GLY A 331 18.27 -22.03 -9.26
C GLY A 331 19.75 -22.42 -9.43
N LYS A 332 20.59 -21.49 -9.90
CA LYS A 332 22.06 -21.66 -10.00
C LYS A 332 22.83 -20.92 -8.90
N GLN A 333 22.14 -20.31 -7.93
CA GLN A 333 22.72 -19.59 -6.78
C GLN A 333 22.65 -20.43 -5.52
#